data_AF-A0A0S8KJ48-F1
#
_entry.id   AF-A0A0S8KJ48-F1
#
_cell.length_a   1.000
_cell.length_b   1.000
_cell.length_c   1.000
_cell.angle_alpha   90.00
_cell.angle_beta   90.00
_cell.angle_gamma   90.00
#
_symmetry.space_group_name_H-M   'P 1'
#
loop_
_entity.id
_entity.type
_entity.pdbx_description
1 polymer ?
#
loop_
_entity_poly.entity_id
_entity_poly.type
_entity_poly.pdbx_seq_one_letter_code
_entity_poly.pdbx_strand_id
1 'polypeptide(L)'
;MAEKETKGTAEERKQGEDWAAIGRRIEAQIKRDLGGWAGAEESDSWEEVGRKAETRVRGKVASEIGAAPDASWEEIARSAEQKVRSGIASEVGAEEGAEWGDIGRRIETDIKTSVGAWAGASAEDTWATIGNRIAGKIQNILDDALGVKDKNTEKAPDTTEAQEE
;
A
#
# COMPACT_ATOMS: atom_id res chain seq x y z
N MET A 1 63.09 6.54 23.93
CA MET A 1 61.83 5.97 23.38
C MET A 1 60.57 6.40 24.16
N ALA A 2 60.67 6.82 25.43
CA ALA A 2 59.53 7.28 26.25
C ALA A 2 58.83 8.58 25.79
N GLU A 3 59.50 9.43 24.99
CA GLU A 3 58.95 10.71 24.52
C GLU A 3 57.92 10.56 23.38
N LYS A 4 57.99 9.45 22.62
CA LYS A 4 57.01 9.16 21.56
C LYS A 4 55.69 8.59 22.11
N GLU A 5 55.74 7.80 23.18
CA GLU A 5 54.54 7.19 23.79
C GLU A 5 53.69 8.19 24.59
N THR A 6 54.33 9.18 25.24
CA THR A 6 53.64 10.23 26.00
C THR A 6 52.99 11.27 25.11
N LYS A 7 53.54 11.52 23.91
CA LYS A 7 52.97 12.47 22.94
C LYS A 7 51.71 11.90 22.26
N GLY A 8 51.71 10.61 21.91
CA GLY A 8 50.54 9.94 21.32
C GLY A 8 49.34 9.94 22.27
N THR A 9 49.55 9.62 23.54
CA THR A 9 48.47 9.61 24.55
C THR A 9 47.93 10.99 24.93
N ALA A 10 48.67 12.07 24.68
CA ALA A 10 48.20 13.44 24.90
C ALA A 10 47.40 13.98 23.71
N GLU A 11 47.80 13.66 22.48
CA GLU A 11 47.07 14.03 21.26
C GLU A 11 45.74 13.26 21.13
N GLU A 12 45.72 11.96 21.48
CA GLU A 12 44.49 11.16 21.49
C GLU A 12 43.45 11.65 22.51
N ARG A 13 43.90 12.08 23.71
CA ARG A 13 43.00 12.67 24.72
C ARG A 13 42.40 13.99 24.26
N LYS A 14 43.21 14.87 23.67
CA LYS A 14 42.72 16.14 23.10
C LYS A 14 41.73 15.89 21.98
N GLN A 15 42.02 14.94 21.09
CA GLN A 15 41.10 14.56 20.03
C GLN A 15 39.78 14.03 20.59
N GLY A 16 39.81 13.21 21.64
CA GLY A 16 38.60 12.73 22.33
C GLY A 16 37.78 13.85 22.98
N GLU A 17 38.44 14.83 23.61
CA GLU A 17 37.80 16.01 24.19
C GLU A 17 37.13 16.90 23.12
N ASP A 18 37.80 17.08 21.97
CA ASP A 18 37.27 17.83 20.83
C ASP A 18 36.02 17.16 20.26
N TRP A 19 36.05 15.84 20.07
CA TRP A 19 34.86 15.08 19.64
C TRP A 19 33.72 15.15 20.65
N ALA A 20 34.02 15.07 21.95
CA ALA A 20 33.00 15.23 22.99
C ALA A 20 32.39 16.63 22.98
N ALA A 21 33.18 17.67 22.72
CA ALA A 21 32.69 19.04 22.60
C ALA A 21 31.80 19.23 21.36
N ILE A 22 32.19 18.66 20.22
CA ILE A 22 31.37 18.64 18.99
C ILE A 22 30.05 17.91 19.24
N GLY A 23 30.10 16.74 19.88
CA GLY A 23 28.92 15.95 20.25
C GLY A 23 27.93 16.76 21.09
N ARG A 24 28.42 17.42 22.17
CA ARG A 24 27.58 18.28 23.02
C ARG A 24 26.96 19.44 22.25
N ARG A 25 27.68 20.04 21.31
CA ARG A 25 27.17 21.14 20.48
C ARG A 25 26.05 20.67 19.54
N ILE A 26 26.24 19.54 18.88
CA ILE A 26 25.23 18.94 18.00
C ILE A 26 23.99 18.55 18.82
N GLU A 27 24.19 17.88 19.96
CA GLU A 27 23.10 17.49 20.85
C GLU A 27 22.29 18.71 21.31
N ALA A 28 22.95 19.77 21.78
CA ALA A 28 22.29 20.99 22.21
C ALA A 28 21.50 21.67 21.07
N GLN A 29 22.04 21.62 19.84
CA GLN A 29 21.35 22.15 18.67
C GLN A 29 20.10 21.33 18.33
N ILE A 30 20.21 20.00 18.25
CA ILE A 30 19.07 19.11 17.98
C ILE A 30 18.01 19.28 19.07
N LYS A 31 18.41 19.35 20.34
CA LYS A 31 17.48 19.51 21.46
C LYS A 31 16.71 20.82 21.36
N ARG A 32 17.39 21.91 21.00
CA ARG A 32 16.74 23.22 20.81
C ARG A 32 15.79 23.21 19.64
N ASP A 33 16.20 22.67 18.50
CA ASP A 33 15.39 22.67 17.27
C ASP A 33 14.17 21.77 17.44
N LEU A 34 14.36 20.55 17.94
CA LEU A 34 13.28 19.60 18.22
C LEU A 34 12.38 20.10 19.35
N GLY A 35 12.97 20.62 20.42
CA GLY A 35 12.24 21.19 21.55
C GLY A 35 11.37 22.36 21.12
N GLY A 36 11.92 23.31 20.37
CA GLY A 36 11.18 24.45 19.84
C GLY A 36 10.02 24.02 18.93
N TRP A 37 10.22 23.02 18.07
CA TRP A 37 9.14 22.47 17.26
C TRP A 37 8.07 21.76 18.12
N ALA A 38 8.49 20.98 19.11
CA ALA A 38 7.63 20.22 20.01
C ALA A 38 6.87 21.10 21.02
N GLY A 39 7.29 22.35 21.23
CA GLY A 39 6.80 23.21 22.32
C GLY A 39 7.41 22.88 23.68
N ALA A 40 8.63 22.31 23.68
CA ALA A 40 9.43 22.06 24.88
C ALA A 40 10.14 23.33 25.36
N GLU A 41 10.35 23.43 26.66
CA GLU A 41 11.14 24.48 27.29
C GLU A 41 12.64 24.12 27.27
N GLU A 42 13.52 25.11 27.40
CA GLU A 42 14.97 24.87 27.36
C GLU A 42 15.46 24.01 28.53
N SER A 43 14.73 24.02 29.65
CA SER A 43 14.95 23.17 30.83
C SER A 43 14.43 21.74 30.68
N ASP A 44 13.59 21.44 29.68
CA ASP A 44 13.00 20.12 29.52
C ASP A 44 14.08 19.08 29.25
N SER A 45 13.95 17.90 29.86
CA SER A 45 14.75 16.72 29.55
C SER A 45 14.47 16.19 28.14
N TRP A 46 15.35 15.33 27.62
CA TRP A 46 15.10 14.65 26.34
C TRP A 46 13.81 13.81 26.34
N GLU A 47 13.47 13.22 27.47
CA GLU A 47 12.23 12.47 27.64
C GLU A 47 11.00 13.38 27.55
N GLU A 48 11.05 14.56 28.16
CA GLU A 48 9.99 15.58 28.05
C GLU A 48 9.84 16.12 26.64
N VAL A 49 10.96 16.44 25.97
CA VAL A 49 10.97 16.83 24.55
C VAL A 49 10.34 15.72 23.70
N GLY A 50 10.69 14.46 23.94
CA GLY A 50 10.13 13.30 23.26
C GLY A 50 8.62 13.17 23.46
N ARG A 51 8.12 13.28 24.71
CA ARG A 51 6.67 13.23 25.01
C ARG A 51 5.90 14.38 24.37
N LYS A 52 6.46 15.59 24.38
CA LYS A 52 5.85 16.76 23.73
C LYS A 52 5.83 16.61 22.21
N ALA A 53 6.93 16.11 21.63
CA ALA A 53 7.02 15.77 20.22
C ALA A 53 5.95 14.73 19.83
N GLU A 54 5.85 13.63 20.57
CA GLU A 54 4.83 12.60 20.37
C GLU A 54 3.42 13.19 20.44
N THR A 55 3.12 13.95 21.49
CA THR A 55 1.82 14.61 21.66
C THR A 55 1.48 15.49 20.46
N ARG A 56 2.46 16.24 19.96
CA ARG A 56 2.29 17.10 18.78
C ARG A 56 2.05 16.31 17.50
N VAL A 57 2.81 15.24 17.24
CA VAL A 57 2.59 14.36 16.07
C VAL A 57 1.20 13.75 16.16
N ARG A 58 0.88 13.14 17.31
CA ARG A 58 -0.39 12.46 17.57
C ARG A 58 -1.57 13.39 17.36
N GLY A 59 -1.53 14.61 17.91
CA GLY A 59 -2.58 15.60 17.72
C GLY A 59 -2.74 16.04 16.26
N LYS A 60 -1.64 16.17 15.52
CA LYS A 60 -1.70 16.49 14.08
C LYS A 60 -2.36 15.36 13.28
N VAL A 61 -1.93 14.11 13.50
CA VAL A 61 -2.51 12.94 12.81
C VAL A 61 -3.98 12.81 13.18
N ALA A 62 -4.33 12.91 14.46
CA ALA A 62 -5.71 12.87 14.93
C ALA A 62 -6.58 13.91 14.21
N SER A 63 -6.11 15.17 14.13
CA SER A 63 -6.83 16.24 13.43
C SER A 63 -7.04 15.94 11.93
N GLU A 64 -6.06 15.36 11.24
CA GLU A 64 -6.17 15.03 9.80
C GLU A 64 -7.21 13.93 9.55
N ILE A 65 -7.29 12.95 10.45
CA ILE A 65 -8.26 11.85 10.33
C ILE A 65 -9.63 12.19 10.94
N GLY A 66 -9.75 13.28 11.68
CA GLY A 66 -10.98 13.70 12.37
C GLY A 66 -11.19 13.06 13.75
N ALA A 67 -10.13 12.52 14.36
CA ALA A 67 -10.13 12.07 15.75
C ALA A 67 -9.84 13.24 16.72
N ALA A 68 -10.11 13.04 18.00
CA ALA A 68 -9.85 14.04 19.03
C ALA A 68 -8.33 14.35 19.14
N PRO A 69 -7.91 15.61 19.36
CA PRO A 69 -6.48 15.97 19.40
C PRO A 69 -5.67 15.26 20.50
N ASP A 70 -6.34 14.80 21.55
CA ASP A 70 -5.79 14.06 22.68
C ASP A 70 -5.94 12.53 22.56
N ALA A 71 -6.54 12.06 21.46
CA ALA A 71 -6.74 10.64 21.18
C ALA A 71 -5.44 9.84 21.25
N SER A 72 -5.51 8.66 21.86
CA SER A 72 -4.47 7.64 21.81
C SER A 72 -4.22 7.14 20.39
N TRP A 73 -3.06 6.52 20.16
CA TRP A 73 -2.76 5.89 18.87
C TRP A 73 -3.77 4.81 18.47
N GLU A 74 -4.32 4.09 19.44
CA GLU A 74 -5.35 3.08 19.20
C GLU A 74 -6.68 3.71 18.76
N GLU A 75 -7.08 4.84 19.37
CA GLU A 75 -8.25 5.60 18.94
C GLU A 75 -8.06 6.18 17.54
N ILE A 76 -6.87 6.75 17.27
CA ILE A 76 -6.51 7.24 15.94
C ILE A 76 -6.59 6.12 14.90
N ALA A 77 -6.03 4.95 15.19
CA ALA A 77 -6.08 3.80 14.28
C ALA A 77 -7.53 3.37 14.01
N ARG A 78 -8.38 3.29 15.04
CA ARG A 78 -9.80 2.97 14.90
C ARG A 78 -10.56 4.00 14.06
N SER A 79 -10.33 5.29 14.30
CA SER A 79 -10.96 6.36 13.51
C SER A 79 -10.49 6.34 12.05
N ALA A 80 -9.21 6.07 11.80
CA ALA A 80 -8.69 5.91 10.45
C ALA A 80 -9.31 4.70 9.74
N GLU A 81 -9.39 3.55 10.42
CA GLU A 81 -10.03 2.35 9.88
C GLU A 81 -11.50 2.61 9.54
N GLN A 82 -12.26 3.20 10.46
CA GLN A 82 -13.66 3.55 10.23
C GLN A 82 -13.82 4.49 9.04
N LYS A 83 -12.96 5.52 8.91
CA LYS A 83 -13.03 6.47 7.80
C LYS A 83 -12.76 5.80 6.46
N VAL A 84 -11.75 4.94 6.37
CA VAL A 84 -11.43 4.19 5.14
C VAL A 84 -12.56 3.22 4.81
N ARG A 85 -13.03 2.47 5.81
CA ARG A 85 -14.12 1.51 5.68
C ARG A 85 -15.40 2.17 5.20
N SER A 86 -15.83 3.28 5.81
CA SER A 86 -17.01 4.02 5.38
C SER A 86 -16.86 4.62 3.98
N GLY A 87 -15.66 5.10 3.63
CA GLY A 87 -15.38 5.59 2.28
C GLY A 87 -15.56 4.50 1.22
N ILE A 88 -14.96 3.33 1.44
CA ILE A 88 -15.08 2.19 0.53
C ILE A 88 -16.51 1.65 0.53
N ALA A 89 -17.14 1.49 1.70
CA ALA A 89 -18.53 1.04 1.82
C ALA A 89 -19.47 1.93 1.01
N SER A 90 -19.32 3.25 1.10
CA SER A 90 -20.12 4.21 0.32
C SER A 90 -19.88 4.07 -1.18
N GLU A 91 -18.65 3.82 -1.62
CA GLU A 91 -18.30 3.66 -3.04
C GLU A 91 -18.93 2.40 -3.63
N VAL A 92 -19.00 1.32 -2.85
CA VAL A 92 -19.53 0.02 -3.30
C VAL A 92 -21.01 -0.17 -2.91
N GLY A 93 -21.65 0.87 -2.37
CA GLY A 93 -23.05 0.83 -1.93
C GLY A 93 -23.32 -0.20 -0.83
N ALA A 94 -22.34 -0.47 0.03
CA ALA A 94 -22.52 -1.25 1.26
C ALA A 94 -23.14 -0.38 2.37
N GLU A 95 -23.77 -1.04 3.34
CA GLU A 95 -24.42 -0.36 4.47
C GLU A 95 -23.41 0.41 5.32
N GLU A 96 -23.86 1.50 5.96
CA GLU A 96 -23.04 2.27 6.89
C GLU A 96 -22.63 1.38 8.07
N GLY A 97 -21.31 1.22 8.26
CA GLY A 97 -20.78 0.27 9.25
C GLY A 97 -20.72 -1.18 8.78
N ALA A 98 -20.75 -1.48 7.48
CA ALA A 98 -20.51 -2.82 6.94
C ALA A 98 -19.07 -3.31 7.19
N GLU A 99 -18.88 -4.55 7.68
CA GLU A 99 -17.54 -5.12 7.96
C GLU A 99 -16.73 -5.33 6.69
N TRP A 100 -15.40 -5.46 6.80
CA TRP A 100 -14.53 -5.72 5.65
C TRP A 100 -14.96 -6.95 4.83
N GLY A 101 -15.50 -7.97 5.51
CA GLY A 101 -16.05 -9.15 4.84
C GLY A 101 -17.29 -8.84 3.99
N ASP A 102 -18.15 -7.92 4.43
CA ASP A 102 -19.33 -7.49 3.68
C ASP A 102 -18.94 -6.62 2.48
N ILE A 103 -18.06 -5.65 2.71
CA ILE A 103 -17.50 -4.80 1.66
C ILE A 103 -16.82 -5.66 0.59
N GLY A 104 -15.98 -6.62 0.99
CA GLY A 104 -15.29 -7.52 0.08
C GLY A 104 -16.24 -8.37 -0.77
N ARG A 105 -17.30 -8.93 -0.16
CA ARG A 105 -18.34 -9.66 -0.89
C ARG A 105 -19.09 -8.79 -1.90
N ARG A 106 -19.34 -7.53 -1.55
CA ARG A 106 -20.01 -6.57 -2.43
C ARG A 106 -19.15 -6.24 -3.65
N ILE A 107 -17.87 -5.90 -3.43
CA ILE A 107 -16.88 -5.69 -4.48
C ILE A 107 -16.79 -6.92 -5.38
N GLU A 108 -16.68 -8.11 -4.80
CA GLU A 108 -16.60 -9.35 -5.57
C GLU A 108 -17.84 -9.54 -6.44
N THR A 109 -19.03 -9.28 -5.88
CA THR A 109 -20.29 -9.38 -6.62
C THR A 109 -20.33 -8.37 -7.77
N ASP A 110 -19.99 -7.11 -7.53
CA ASP A 110 -20.03 -6.05 -8.53
C ASP A 110 -19.05 -6.32 -9.68
N ILE A 111 -17.84 -6.80 -9.37
CA ILE A 111 -16.86 -7.19 -10.39
C ILE A 111 -17.37 -8.44 -11.14
N LYS A 112 -17.88 -9.47 -10.45
CA LYS A 112 -18.44 -10.66 -11.10
C LYS A 112 -19.62 -10.32 -11.99
N THR A 113 -20.49 -9.40 -11.60
CA THR A 113 -21.61 -8.95 -12.43
C THR A 113 -21.11 -8.18 -13.65
N SER A 114 -20.19 -7.25 -13.47
CA SER A 114 -19.68 -6.42 -14.58
C SER A 114 -18.85 -7.23 -15.58
N VAL A 115 -17.86 -7.96 -15.06
CA VAL A 115 -16.96 -8.79 -15.86
C VAL A 115 -17.69 -10.03 -16.39
N GLY A 116 -18.57 -10.62 -15.58
CA GLY A 116 -19.41 -11.74 -15.98
C GLY A 116 -20.40 -11.34 -17.07
N ALA A 117 -21.10 -10.21 -16.95
CA ALA A 117 -21.98 -9.73 -18.02
C ALA A 117 -21.21 -9.54 -19.35
N TRP A 118 -20.01 -8.97 -19.28
CA TRP A 118 -19.15 -8.89 -20.46
C TRP A 118 -18.73 -10.27 -20.97
N ALA A 119 -18.38 -11.22 -20.11
CA ALA A 119 -17.96 -12.57 -20.48
C ALA A 119 -19.12 -13.52 -20.84
N GLY A 120 -20.38 -13.12 -20.61
CA GLY A 120 -21.53 -14.01 -20.66
C GLY A 120 -21.55 -15.03 -19.50
N ALA A 121 -20.96 -14.68 -18.36
CA ALA A 121 -20.97 -15.45 -17.12
C ALA A 121 -22.16 -15.10 -16.21
N SER A 122 -22.71 -16.10 -15.51
CA SER A 122 -23.74 -15.89 -14.49
C SER A 122 -23.09 -15.49 -13.16
N ALA A 123 -23.88 -14.94 -12.25
CA ALA A 123 -23.42 -14.52 -10.91
C ALA A 123 -22.89 -15.68 -10.05
N GLU A 124 -23.22 -16.91 -10.41
CA GLU A 124 -22.84 -18.15 -9.72
C GLU A 124 -21.63 -18.85 -10.36
N ASP A 125 -21.12 -18.31 -11.47
CA ASP A 125 -19.88 -18.78 -12.08
C ASP A 125 -18.65 -18.44 -11.22
N THR A 126 -17.74 -19.41 -11.08
CA THR A 126 -16.46 -19.20 -10.37
C THR A 126 -15.52 -18.27 -11.15
N TRP A 127 -14.52 -17.69 -10.49
CA TRP A 127 -13.47 -16.88 -11.14
C TRP A 127 -12.75 -17.62 -12.26
N ALA A 128 -12.52 -18.93 -12.09
CA ALA A 128 -11.93 -19.76 -13.14
C ALA A 128 -12.84 -19.84 -14.38
N THR A 129 -14.15 -20.01 -14.17
CA THR A 129 -15.13 -20.02 -15.26
C THR A 129 -15.20 -18.68 -15.98
N ILE A 130 -15.27 -17.58 -15.23
CA ILE A 130 -15.28 -16.22 -15.78
C ILE A 130 -13.99 -15.97 -16.58
N GLY A 131 -12.82 -16.31 -16.02
CA GLY A 131 -11.53 -16.18 -16.69
C GLY A 131 -11.44 -16.95 -18.01
N ASN A 132 -11.93 -18.19 -18.04
CA ASN A 132 -11.95 -18.99 -19.27
C ASN A 132 -12.86 -18.38 -20.35
N ARG A 133 -14.01 -17.81 -19.97
CA ARG A 133 -14.90 -17.12 -20.92
C ARG A 133 -14.30 -15.82 -21.43
N ILE A 134 -13.60 -15.07 -20.57
CA ILE A 134 -12.84 -13.87 -20.99
C ILE A 134 -11.80 -14.23 -22.04
N ALA A 135 -10.98 -15.24 -21.76
CA ALA A 135 -9.95 -15.70 -22.67
C ALA A 135 -10.54 -16.10 -24.04
N GLY A 136 -11.64 -16.86 -24.03
CA GLY A 136 -12.36 -17.23 -25.25
C GLY A 136 -12.92 -16.03 -26.02
N LYS A 137 -13.49 -15.01 -25.34
CA LYS A 137 -13.96 -13.78 -26.01
C LYS A 137 -12.81 -12.98 -26.63
N ILE A 138 -11.68 -12.85 -25.93
CA ILE A 138 -10.49 -12.17 -26.45
C ILE A 138 -9.97 -12.90 -27.70
N GLN A 139 -9.84 -14.22 -27.64
CA GLN A 139 -9.42 -15.03 -28.78
C GLN A 139 -10.35 -14.86 -29.98
N ASN A 140 -11.66 -14.91 -29.79
CA ASN A 140 -12.62 -14.68 -30.88
C ASN A 140 -12.50 -13.29 -31.51
N ILE A 141 -12.31 -12.23 -30.70
CA ILE A 141 -12.10 -10.87 -31.21
C ILE A 141 -10.80 -10.80 -32.02
N LEU A 142 -9.73 -11.45 -31.56
CA LEU A 142 -8.47 -11.52 -32.29
C LEU A 142 -8.62 -12.31 -33.60
N ASP A 143 -9.27 -13.46 -33.57
CA ASP A 143 -9.47 -14.31 -34.75
C ASP A 143 -10.32 -13.62 -35.81
N ASP A 144 -11.36 -12.88 -35.40
CA ASP A 144 -12.20 -12.07 -36.29
C ASP A 144 -11.42 -10.86 -36.85
N ALA A 145 -10.59 -10.20 -36.03
CA ALA A 145 -9.76 -9.06 -36.46
C ALA A 145 -8.60 -9.47 -37.38
N LEU A 146 -8.06 -10.67 -37.19
CA LEU A 146 -6.97 -11.24 -37.97
C LEU A 146 -7.46 -12.06 -39.18
N GLY A 147 -8.78 -12.23 -39.34
CA GLY A 147 -9.39 -12.96 -40.47
C GLY A 147 -9.02 -14.44 -40.51
N VAL A 148 -8.76 -15.08 -39.37
CA VAL A 148 -8.25 -16.47 -39.30
C VAL A 148 -9.34 -17.51 -39.61
N LYS A 149 -10.62 -17.11 -39.70
CA LYS A 149 -11.76 -18.01 -39.94
C LYS A 149 -11.93 -18.54 -41.37
N ASP A 150 -11.08 -18.16 -42.32
CA ASP A 150 -11.07 -18.76 -43.65
C ASP A 150 -9.82 -19.62 -43.86
N LYS A 151 -9.99 -20.95 -43.71
CA LYS A 151 -9.32 -22.04 -44.46
C LYS A 151 -9.40 -23.37 -43.70
N ASN A 152 -10.56 -24.05 -43.66
CA ASN A 152 -10.53 -25.52 -43.70
C ASN A 152 -11.85 -26.21 -44.11
N THR A 153 -12.54 -25.72 -45.12
CA THR A 153 -13.62 -26.48 -45.77
C THR A 153 -13.60 -26.24 -47.27
N GLU A 154 -12.62 -26.84 -47.97
CA GLU A 154 -12.83 -27.45 -49.29
C GLU A 154 -11.52 -28.08 -49.80
N LYS A 155 -11.34 -29.37 -49.50
CA LYS A 155 -10.98 -30.41 -50.48
C LYS A 155 -10.81 -31.74 -49.74
N ALA A 156 -11.91 -32.50 -49.65
CA ALA A 156 -11.79 -33.95 -49.64
C ALA A 156 -11.60 -34.40 -51.10
N PRO A 157 -10.73 -35.40 -51.38
CA PRO A 157 -10.50 -35.91 -52.72
C PRO A 157 -11.69 -36.76 -53.16
N ASP A 158 -12.26 -36.43 -54.31
CA ASP A 158 -13.26 -37.26 -55.00
C ASP A 158 -12.53 -38.43 -55.67
N THR A 159 -12.51 -39.57 -54.98
CA THR A 159 -12.28 -40.88 -55.60
C THR A 159 -13.60 -41.62 -55.55
N THR A 160 -14.40 -41.44 -56.60
CA THR A 160 -15.51 -42.32 -56.91
C THR A 160 -15.03 -43.32 -57.96
N GLU A 161 -14.85 -44.56 -57.54
CA GLU A 161 -14.79 -45.74 -58.39
C GLU A 161 -16.03 -45.79 -59.29
N ALA A 162 -15.83 -45.94 -60.59
CA ALA A 162 -16.84 -46.46 -61.51
C ALA A 162 -16.24 -47.71 -62.16
N GLN A 163 -16.78 -48.87 -61.77
CA GLN A 163 -16.70 -50.12 -62.51
C GLN A 163 -17.85 -50.15 -63.54
N GLU A 164 -17.69 -51.03 -64.56
CA GLU A 164 -18.65 -51.48 -65.60
C GLU A 164 -18.76 -50.55 -66.83
N GLU A 165 -18.50 -50.95 -68.09
CA GLU A 165 -18.32 -52.24 -68.79
C GLU A 165 -17.14 -52.19 -69.78
#